data_AF-A0A1V5ZSU2-F1
#
_entry.id   AF-A0A1V5ZSU2-F1
#
_cell.length_a   1.000
_cell.length_b   1.000
_cell.length_c   1.000
_cell.angle_alpha   90.00
_cell.angle_beta   90.00
_cell.angle_gamma   90.00
#
_symmetry.space_group_name_H-M   'P 1'
#
loop_
_entity.id
_entity.type
_entity.pdbx_description
1 polymer ?
#
loop_
_entity_poly.entity_id
_entity_poly.type
_entity_poly.pdbx_seq_one_letter_code
_entity_poly.pdbx_strand_id
1 'polypeptide(L)'
;MSSNQVLTVVLIVLCLVLLLSFVANKATTSPARDVEVASPPVLLPEGELLEPVPERKSITEDEIDKLYLGYTYEELEDLFGISADERESEYRRDATGYTAPHTIVWYTWKNPDDTVIRLGFINNKLERKQFIRKDGTVISNEIKLDDVEL
;
A
#
# COMPACT_ATOMS: atom_id res chain seq x y z
N MET A 1 44.36 22.99 9.14
CA MET A 1 42.97 22.92 8.59
C MET A 1 42.03 22.77 9.78
N SER A 2 40.97 23.59 9.88
CA SER A 2 40.06 23.52 11.03
C SER A 2 39.29 22.20 11.02
N SER A 3 38.95 21.67 12.20
CA SER A 3 38.26 20.38 12.37
C SER A 3 37.00 20.26 11.50
N ASN A 4 36.31 21.37 11.25
CA ASN A 4 35.14 21.44 10.38
C ASN A 4 35.47 21.14 8.90
N GLN A 5 36.65 21.55 8.41
CA GLN A 5 37.06 21.22 7.03
C GLN A 5 37.44 19.75 6.87
N VAL A 6 38.00 19.14 7.92
CA VAL A 6 38.31 17.71 7.90
C VAL A 6 37.02 16.89 7.89
N LEU A 7 36.03 17.27 8.71
CA LEU A 7 34.71 16.62 8.74
C LEU A 7 34.00 16.71 7.39
N THR A 8 34.00 17.88 6.74
CA THR A 8 33.39 18.07 5.43
C THR A 8 34.05 17.20 4.35
N VAL A 9 35.38 17.11 4.35
CA VAL A 9 36.11 16.26 3.39
C VAL A 9 35.78 14.78 3.61
N VAL A 10 35.72 14.32 4.85
CA VAL A 10 35.34 12.93 5.19
C VAL A 10 33.92 12.61 4.71
N LEU A 11 32.98 13.54 4.90
CA LEU A 11 31.58 13.35 4.52
C LEU A 11 31.41 13.31 2.98
N ILE A 12 32.15 14.14 2.24
CA ILE A 12 32.17 14.13 0.77
C ILE A 12 32.73 12.80 0.25
N VAL A 13 33.83 12.30 0.83
CA VAL A 13 34.42 11.02 0.44
C VAL A 13 33.46 9.87 0.73
N LEU A 14 32.78 9.87 1.88
CA LEU A 14 31.78 8.85 2.22
C LEU A 14 30.61 8.85 1.23
N CYS A 15 30.08 10.03 0.89
CA CYS A 15 29.01 10.16 -0.11
C CYS A 15 29.45 9.68 -1.49
N LEU A 16 30.68 9.96 -1.92
CA LEU A 16 31.22 9.47 -3.19
C LEU A 16 31.34 7.95 -3.22
N VAL A 17 31.81 7.33 -2.13
CA VAL A 17 31.89 5.85 -2.02
C VAL A 17 30.49 5.23 -2.11
N LEU A 18 29.51 5.79 -1.40
CA LEU A 18 28.13 5.31 -1.43
C LEU A 18 27.50 5.42 -2.83
N LEU A 19 27.71 6.55 -3.52
CA LEU A 19 27.24 6.74 -4.90
C LEU A 19 27.88 5.75 -5.88
N LEU A 20 29.19 5.50 -5.75
CA LEU A 20 29.89 4.51 -6.59
C LEU A 20 29.37 3.09 -6.35
N SER A 21 29.11 2.70 -5.10
CA SER A 21 28.50 1.39 -4.79
C SER A 21 27.07 1.26 -5.33
N PHE A 22 26.30 2.35 -5.36
CA PHE A 22 24.94 2.35 -5.92
C PHE A 22 24.94 2.19 -7.44
N VAL A 23 25.90 2.80 -8.14
CA VAL A 23 26.06 2.66 -9.61
C VAL A 23 26.57 1.27 -9.98
N ALA A 24 27.49 0.69 -9.19
CA ALA A 24 27.97 -0.68 -9.42
C ALA A 24 26.85 -1.73 -9.34
N ASN A 25 25.89 -1.57 -8.41
CA ASN A 25 24.74 -2.47 -8.30
C ASN A 25 23.72 -2.33 -9.43
N LYS A 26 23.75 -1.27 -10.24
CA LYS A 26 22.84 -1.09 -11.39
C LYS A 26 23.42 -1.55 -12.73
N ALA A 27 24.67 -2.00 -12.76
CA ALA A 27 25.36 -2.42 -13.98
C ALA A 27 25.52 -3.94 -14.10
N THR A 28 24.50 -4.72 -13.76
CA THR A 28 24.40 -6.12 -14.20
C THR A 28 23.09 -6.32 -14.95
N THR A 29 23.10 -5.96 -16.22
CA THR A 29 22.16 -6.47 -17.22
C THR A 29 22.98 -7.12 -18.33
N SER A 30 22.84 -8.45 -18.40
CA SER A 30 22.95 -9.40 -19.53
C SER A 30 23.98 -9.15 -20.65
N PRO A 31 24.73 -10.20 -21.03
CA PRO A 31 24.31 -11.03 -22.18
C PRO A 31 24.45 -12.54 -21.83
N ALA A 32 23.83 -13.51 -22.49
CA ALA A 32 23.61 -13.66 -23.91
C ALA A 32 22.38 -14.53 -24.22
N ARG A 33 21.86 -14.31 -25.42
CA ARG A 33 20.88 -15.12 -26.12
C ARG A 33 21.48 -16.49 -26.41
N ASP A 34 21.10 -17.51 -25.66
CA ASP A 34 21.31 -18.90 -26.02
C ASP A 34 20.02 -19.49 -26.59
N VAL A 35 20.11 -19.77 -27.89
CA VAL A 35 19.47 -20.84 -28.66
C VAL A 35 18.20 -21.47 -28.04
N GLU A 36 17.11 -21.22 -28.74
CA GLU A 36 15.90 -22.06 -28.79
C GLU A 36 16.28 -23.52 -29.04
N VAL A 37 16.45 -24.29 -27.97
CA VAL A 37 16.39 -25.76 -28.01
C VAL A 37 15.03 -26.12 -27.46
N ALA A 38 14.15 -26.57 -28.36
CA ALA A 38 12.84 -27.07 -28.01
C ALA A 38 12.96 -28.08 -26.84
N SER A 39 12.41 -27.70 -25.69
CA SER A 39 12.21 -28.64 -24.60
C SER A 39 11.27 -29.73 -25.11
N PRO A 40 11.53 -31.04 -24.86
CA PRO A 40 10.54 -32.07 -25.18
C PRO A 40 9.23 -31.69 -24.49
N PRO A 41 8.06 -31.94 -25.12
CA PRO A 41 6.79 -31.54 -24.55
C PRO A 41 6.64 -32.22 -23.19
N VAL A 42 6.69 -31.42 -22.12
CA VAL A 42 6.24 -31.86 -20.81
C VAL A 42 4.73 -32.02 -20.96
N LEU A 43 4.29 -33.26 -21.14
CA LEU A 43 2.89 -33.64 -20.94
C LEU A 43 2.55 -33.34 -19.49
N LEU A 44 2.05 -32.13 -19.23
CA LEU A 44 1.33 -31.83 -18.00
C LEU A 44 0.14 -32.81 -17.96
N PRO A 45 -0.06 -33.59 -16.89
CA PRO A 45 -1.19 -34.48 -16.79
C PRO A 45 -2.47 -33.66 -16.97
N GLU A 46 -3.26 -34.07 -17.96
CA GLU A 46 -4.54 -33.48 -18.30
C GLU A 46 -5.48 -33.60 -17.09
N GLY A 47 -5.84 -32.46 -16.49
CA GLY A 47 -6.95 -32.39 -15.54
C GLY A 47 -6.60 -32.22 -14.07
N GLU A 48 -5.69 -31.31 -13.71
CA GLU A 48 -5.94 -30.56 -12.47
C GLU A 48 -7.13 -29.62 -12.74
N LEU A 49 -8.34 -30.10 -12.44
CA LEU A 49 -9.49 -29.23 -12.24
C LEU A 49 -9.09 -28.28 -11.10
N LEU A 50 -8.68 -27.06 -11.44
CA LEU A 50 -8.54 -25.99 -10.48
C LEU A 50 -9.88 -25.89 -9.75
N GLU A 51 -9.90 -26.24 -8.46
CA GLU A 51 -11.08 -26.00 -7.64
C GLU A 51 -11.47 -24.52 -7.82
N PRO A 52 -12.74 -24.20 -8.09
CA PRO A 52 -13.14 -22.82 -8.26
C PRO A 52 -12.78 -22.07 -6.98
N VAL A 53 -11.87 -21.11 -7.09
CA VAL A 53 -11.53 -20.22 -5.98
C VAL A 53 -12.85 -19.62 -5.51
N PRO A 54 -13.22 -19.76 -4.22
CA PRO A 54 -14.50 -19.27 -3.74
C PRO A 54 -14.63 -17.79 -4.06
N GLU A 55 -15.72 -17.43 -4.76
CA GLU A 55 -15.96 -16.04 -5.13
C GLU A 55 -16.10 -15.20 -3.86
N ARG A 56 -15.18 -14.25 -3.70
CA ARG A 56 -15.18 -13.30 -2.59
C ARG A 56 -16.43 -12.44 -2.67
N LYS A 57 -17.17 -12.31 -1.55
CA LYS A 57 -18.30 -11.37 -1.46
C LYS A 57 -17.77 -9.91 -1.50
N SER A 58 -18.43 -9.05 -2.28
CA SER A 58 -18.18 -7.60 -2.22
C SER A 58 -18.59 -7.02 -0.87
N ILE A 59 -17.73 -6.18 -0.29
CA ILE A 59 -18.06 -5.35 0.87
C ILE A 59 -18.80 -4.11 0.38
N THR A 60 -20.00 -3.88 0.90
CA THR A 60 -20.90 -2.81 0.45
C THR A 60 -20.62 -1.47 1.13
N GLU A 61 -21.06 -0.38 0.49
CA GLU A 61 -21.02 0.98 1.06
C GLU A 61 -21.69 1.04 2.44
N ASP A 62 -22.88 0.43 2.58
CA ASP A 62 -23.63 0.36 3.84
C ASP A 62 -22.88 -0.39 4.94
N GLU A 63 -22.14 -1.45 4.60
CA GLU A 63 -21.31 -2.18 5.55
C GLU A 63 -20.17 -1.28 6.08
N ILE A 64 -19.53 -0.49 5.20
CA ILE A 64 -18.48 0.46 5.58
C ILE A 64 -19.03 1.65 6.39
N ASP A 65 -20.20 2.17 6.03
CA ASP A 65 -20.82 3.27 6.76
C ASP A 65 -21.14 2.88 8.21
N LYS A 66 -21.61 1.64 8.42
CA LYS A 66 -21.94 1.10 9.75
C LYS A 66 -20.73 0.75 10.61
N LEU A 67 -19.51 0.75 10.06
CA LEU A 67 -18.31 0.52 10.86
C LEU A 67 -18.12 1.66 11.88
N TYR A 68 -18.00 1.26 13.14
CA TYR A 68 -17.59 2.15 14.21
C TYR A 68 -16.12 2.54 14.04
N LEU A 69 -15.80 3.79 14.34
CA LEU A 69 -14.40 4.20 14.48
C LEU A 69 -13.80 3.52 15.72
N GLY A 70 -12.47 3.38 15.72
CA GLY A 70 -11.74 2.75 16.81
C GLY A 70 -11.54 1.23 16.70
N TYR A 71 -12.03 0.58 15.65
CA TYR A 71 -11.63 -0.80 15.34
C TYR A 71 -10.14 -0.90 15.03
N THR A 72 -9.50 -1.99 15.41
CA THR A 72 -8.16 -2.35 14.91
C THR A 72 -8.26 -3.03 13.54
N TYR A 73 -7.11 -3.21 12.88
CA TYR A 73 -7.07 -3.95 11.62
C TYR A 73 -7.51 -5.40 11.82
N GLU A 74 -7.05 -6.04 12.89
CA GLU A 74 -7.34 -7.44 13.20
C GLU A 74 -8.85 -7.66 13.42
N GLU A 75 -9.52 -6.74 14.14
CA GLU A 75 -10.97 -6.81 14.34
C GLU A 75 -11.75 -6.70 13.02
N LEU A 76 -11.24 -5.92 12.05
CA LEU A 76 -11.87 -5.79 10.73
C LEU A 76 -11.54 -6.95 9.79
N GLU A 77 -10.33 -7.51 9.88
CA GLU A 77 -9.95 -8.73 9.18
C GLU A 77 -10.84 -9.90 9.61
N ASP A 78 -11.09 -10.04 10.91
CA ASP A 78 -12.03 -11.02 11.46
C ASP A 78 -13.47 -10.74 11.00
N LEU A 79 -13.89 -9.47 10.98
CA LEU A 79 -15.24 -9.07 10.57
C LEU A 79 -15.51 -9.35 9.08
N PHE A 80 -14.55 -9.04 8.21
CA PHE A 80 -14.68 -9.27 6.78
C PHE A 80 -14.35 -10.72 6.39
N GLY A 81 -13.64 -11.45 7.25
CA GLY A 81 -13.14 -12.79 6.99
C GLY A 81 -12.06 -12.85 5.91
N ILE A 82 -11.46 -11.70 5.57
CA ILE A 82 -10.49 -11.54 4.48
C ILE A 82 -9.47 -10.44 4.81
N SER A 83 -8.21 -10.72 4.49
CA SER A 83 -7.12 -9.75 4.63
C SER A 83 -7.21 -8.66 3.57
N ALA A 84 -6.59 -7.51 3.84
CA ALA A 84 -6.44 -6.45 2.83
C ALA A 84 -5.58 -6.91 1.65
N ASP A 85 -5.91 -6.41 0.46
CA ASP A 85 -5.16 -6.66 -0.77
C ASP A 85 -3.88 -5.80 -0.82
N GLU A 86 -3.93 -4.58 -0.26
CA GLU A 86 -2.80 -3.65 -0.25
C GLU A 86 -2.69 -2.92 1.09
N ARG A 87 -1.46 -2.48 1.40
CA ARG A 87 -1.14 -1.70 2.59
C ARG A 87 -0.22 -0.53 2.23
N GLU A 88 -0.59 0.66 2.64
CA GLU A 88 0.16 1.90 2.38
C GLU A 88 0.30 2.72 3.67
N SER A 89 1.29 3.61 3.71
CA SER A 89 1.46 4.55 4.83
C SER A 89 1.56 5.97 4.30
N GLU A 90 0.75 6.87 4.86
CA GLU A 90 0.71 8.28 4.50
C GLU A 90 1.08 9.14 5.71
N TYR A 91 2.12 9.97 5.58
CA TYR A 91 2.52 10.90 6.62
C TYR A 91 1.86 12.27 6.40
N ARG A 92 1.04 12.71 7.35
CA ARG A 92 0.34 14.00 7.31
C ARG A 92 1.03 15.00 8.22
N ARG A 93 1.99 15.76 7.67
CA ARG A 93 2.69 16.84 8.39
C ARG A 93 1.78 18.02 8.71
N ASP A 94 1.00 18.45 7.72
CA ASP A 94 0.20 19.68 7.78
C ASP A 94 -1.25 19.42 8.20
N ALA A 95 -1.52 18.26 8.82
CA ALA A 95 -2.84 17.98 9.38
C ALA A 95 -3.18 19.00 10.47
N THR A 96 -4.44 19.46 10.48
CA THR A 96 -5.00 20.26 11.56
C THR A 96 -5.75 19.34 12.53
N GLY A 97 -5.71 19.67 13.82
CA GLY A 97 -6.41 18.91 14.86
C GLY A 97 -5.51 18.34 15.95
N TYR A 98 -6.14 17.71 16.95
CA TYR A 98 -5.50 17.32 18.22
C TYR A 98 -4.43 16.23 18.07
N THR A 99 -4.49 15.45 17.00
CA THR A 99 -3.62 14.30 16.74
C THR A 99 -2.58 14.59 15.66
N ALA A 100 -2.41 15.85 15.26
CA ALA A 100 -1.39 16.23 14.27
C ALA A 100 0.00 16.45 14.92
N PRO A 101 1.11 16.16 14.20
CA PRO A 101 1.16 15.37 12.97
C PRO A 101 0.96 13.87 13.25
N HIS A 102 0.43 13.13 12.28
CA HIS A 102 0.25 11.68 12.40
C HIS A 102 0.54 10.94 11.09
N THR A 103 0.80 9.64 11.23
CA THR A 103 0.86 8.70 10.12
C THR A 103 -0.46 7.95 10.04
N ILE A 104 -1.04 7.88 8.85
CA ILE A 104 -2.19 7.04 8.54
C ILE A 104 -1.66 5.77 7.87
N VAL A 105 -2.03 4.61 8.41
CA VAL A 105 -1.81 3.33 7.73
C VAL A 105 -3.10 2.99 6.99
N TRP A 106 -3.02 2.91 5.66
CA TRP A 106 -4.14 2.57 4.80
C TRP A 106 -4.13 1.09 4.48
N TYR A 107 -5.29 0.45 4.57
CA TYR A 107 -5.53 -0.89 4.08
C TYR A 107 -6.59 -0.83 3.00
N THR A 108 -6.32 -1.48 1.87
CA THR A 108 -7.17 -1.44 0.68
C THR A 108 -7.74 -2.83 0.39
N TRP A 109 -9.03 -2.89 0.11
CA TRP A 109 -9.73 -4.07 -0.37
C TRP A 109 -10.35 -3.76 -1.73
N LYS A 110 -10.09 -4.59 -2.74
CA LYS A 110 -10.67 -4.50 -4.08
C LYS A 110 -11.77 -5.55 -4.19
N ASN A 111 -12.99 -5.09 -4.41
CA ASN A 111 -14.12 -6.00 -4.59
C ASN A 111 -14.18 -6.51 -6.05
N PRO A 112 -14.82 -7.67 -6.29
CA PRO A 112 -15.05 -8.18 -7.65
C PRO A 112 -15.96 -7.31 -8.51
N ASP A 113 -16.77 -6.44 -7.89
CA ASP A 113 -17.59 -5.47 -8.60
C ASP A 113 -16.86 -4.14 -8.83
N ASP A 114 -15.52 -4.15 -8.93
CA ASP A 114 -14.70 -2.96 -9.21
C ASP A 114 -14.85 -1.79 -8.22
N THR A 115 -15.51 -2.01 -7.08
CA THR A 115 -15.53 -1.05 -5.98
C THR A 115 -14.30 -1.25 -5.09
N VAL A 116 -13.83 -0.18 -4.46
CA VAL A 116 -12.62 -0.22 -3.63
C VAL A 116 -12.89 0.37 -2.26
N ILE A 117 -12.48 -0.34 -1.22
CA ILE A 117 -12.56 0.11 0.16
C ILE A 117 -11.15 0.50 0.59
N ARG A 118 -10.98 1.69 1.14
CA ARG A 118 -9.74 2.10 1.82
C ARG A 118 -10.06 2.52 3.24
N LEU A 119 -9.48 1.82 4.22
CA LEU A 119 -9.63 2.12 5.63
C LEU A 119 -8.31 2.63 6.18
N GLY A 120 -8.35 3.81 6.82
CA GLY A 120 -7.18 4.49 7.34
C GLY A 120 -7.15 4.43 8.87
N PHE A 121 -6.01 4.00 9.38
CA PHE A 121 -5.77 3.77 10.80
C PHE A 121 -4.72 4.74 11.33
N ILE A 122 -5.06 5.39 12.44
CA ILE A 122 -4.15 6.27 13.19
C ILE A 122 -4.00 5.66 14.57
N ASN A 123 -2.76 5.49 15.05
CA ASN A 123 -2.48 4.84 16.34
C ASN A 123 -3.15 3.46 16.48
N ASN A 124 -3.16 2.65 15.41
CA ASN A 124 -3.79 1.34 15.33
C ASN A 124 -5.33 1.34 15.50
N LYS A 125 -5.97 2.48 15.23
CA LYS A 125 -7.42 2.67 15.38
C LYS A 125 -8.02 3.23 14.10
N LEU A 126 -9.15 2.67 13.67
CA LEU A 126 -9.88 3.10 12.48
C LEU A 126 -10.40 4.53 12.70
N GLU A 127 -9.94 5.44 11.86
CA GLU A 127 -10.32 6.86 11.93
C GLU A 127 -10.83 7.38 10.58
N ARG A 128 -10.44 6.72 9.49
CA ARG A 128 -10.80 7.09 8.12
C ARG A 128 -11.42 5.92 7.39
N LYS A 129 -12.52 6.20 6.69
CA LYS A 129 -13.27 5.26 5.88
C LYS A 129 -13.43 5.88 4.51
N GLN A 130 -13.04 5.16 3.46
CA GLN A 130 -13.26 5.54 2.08
C GLN A 130 -13.90 4.39 1.32
N PHE A 131 -15.01 4.67 0.65
CA PHE A 131 -15.63 3.79 -0.33
C PHE A 131 -15.56 4.45 -1.70
N ILE A 132 -14.89 3.79 -2.64
CA ILE A 132 -14.69 4.25 -4.01
C ILE A 132 -15.62 3.43 -4.89
N ARG A 133 -16.63 4.11 -5.45
CA ARG A 133 -17.59 3.50 -6.38
C ARG A 133 -16.95 3.23 -7.74
N LYS A 134 -17.63 2.42 -8.55
CA LYS A 134 -17.22 2.08 -9.94
C LYS A 134 -16.97 3.30 -10.83
N ASP A 135 -17.67 4.41 -10.58
CA ASP A 135 -17.53 5.67 -11.31
C ASP A 135 -16.37 6.54 -10.81
N GLY A 136 -15.61 6.07 -9.81
CA GLY A 136 -14.52 6.80 -9.17
C GLY A 136 -14.97 7.76 -8.06
N THR A 137 -16.28 7.86 -7.76
CA THR A 137 -16.77 8.68 -6.66
C THR A 137 -16.24 8.17 -5.33
N VAL A 138 -15.58 9.04 -4.58
CA VAL A 138 -15.04 8.73 -3.25
C VAL A 138 -15.99 9.23 -2.17
N ILE A 139 -16.46 8.32 -1.33
CA ILE A 139 -17.29 8.61 -0.16
C ILE A 139 -16.41 8.45 1.05
N SER A 140 -16.29 9.51 1.84
CA SER A 140 -15.37 9.56 2.98
C SER A 140 -16.09 10.10 4.21
N ASN A 141 -15.68 9.62 5.39
CA ASN A 141 -16.11 10.20 6.68
C ASN A 141 -15.27 11.43 7.08
N GLU A 142 -14.27 11.81 6.29
CA GLU A 142 -13.43 12.98 6.57
C GLU A 142 -14.19 14.27 6.24
N ILE A 143 -14.42 15.10 7.27
CA ILE A 143 -14.96 16.45 7.11
C ILE A 143 -13.80 17.37 6.73
N LYS A 144 -13.88 18.03 5.57
CA LYS A 144 -12.97 19.12 5.24
C LYS A 144 -13.52 20.39 5.88
N LEU A 145 -12.69 21.07 6.67
CA LEU A 145 -13.10 22.29 7.37
C LEU A 145 -13.49 23.42 6.39
N ASP A 146 -12.93 23.42 5.18
CA ASP A 146 -13.27 24.39 4.12
C ASP A 146 -14.70 24.20 3.57
N ASP A 147 -15.29 23.01 3.76
CA ASP A 147 -16.64 22.68 3.28
C ASP A 147 -17.73 23.02 4.33
N VAL A 148 -17.34 23.50 5.51
CA VAL A 148 -18.25 23.95 6.56
C VAL A 148 -18.34 25.48 6.48
N GLU A 149 -19.33 26.00 5.75
CA GLU A 149 -19.69 27.41 5.85
C GLU A 149 -20.16 27.71 7.30
N LEU A 150 -19.45 28.62 7.97
CA LEU A 150 -19.77 29.12 9.32
C LEU A 150 -20.87 30.19 9.29
#